data_AF-Q7P301-F1
#
_entry.id   AF-Q7P301-F1
#
_cell.length_a   1.000
_cell.length_b   1.000
_cell.length_c   1.000
_cell.angle_alpha   90.00
_cell.angle_beta   90.00
_cell.angle_gamma   90.00
#
_symmetry.space_group_name_H-M   'P 1'
#
loop_
_entity.id
_entity.type
_entity.pdbx_description
1 polymer ?
#
loop_
_entity_poly.entity_id
_entity_poly.type
_entity_poly.pdbx_seq_one_letter_code
_entity_poly.pdbx_strand_id
1 'polypeptide(L)' 'MLNGTSYFFYENGNLESIISYKKGIINGLATYFYDNRKLKSKILFKNGIEEKILESYDKDGNKIN' A
#
# COMPACT_ATOMS: atom_id res chain seq x y z
N MET A 1 0.77 -17.62 -9.69
CA MET A 1 1.79 -16.65 -9.21
C MET A 1 1.30 -15.25 -9.52
N LEU A 2 1.20 -14.36 -8.53
CA LEU A 2 0.69 -12.99 -8.76
C LEU A 2 1.67 -12.18 -9.62
N ASN A 3 1.15 -11.44 -10.58
CA ASN A 3 1.95 -10.55 -11.42
C ASN A 3 1.08 -9.35 -11.82
N GLY A 4 1.59 -8.13 -11.62
CA GLY A 4 0.82 -6.90 -11.79
C GLY A 4 0.24 -6.35 -10.48
N THR A 5 -0.77 -5.51 -10.59
CA THR A 5 -1.35 -4.79 -9.45
C THR A 5 -2.51 -5.57 -8.84
N SER A 6 -2.49 -5.74 -7.52
CA SER A 6 -3.58 -6.35 -6.75
C SER A 6 -4.25 -5.29 -5.87
N TYR A 7 -5.55 -5.44 -5.67
CA TYR A 7 -6.40 -4.56 -4.87
C TYR A 7 -6.98 -5.36 -3.71
N PHE A 8 -6.81 -4.84 -2.50
CA PHE A 8 -7.34 -5.43 -1.28
C PHE A 8 -8.35 -4.49 -0.67
N PHE A 9 -9.39 -5.05 -0.06
CA PHE A 9 -10.52 -4.31 0.47
C PHE A 9 -10.79 -4.76 1.90
N TYR A 10 -11.13 -3.80 2.75
CA TYR A 10 -11.70 -4.07 4.06
C TYR A 10 -13.06 -4.77 3.94
N GLU A 11 -13.52 -5.39 5.03
CA GLU A 11 -14.83 -6.06 5.10
C GLU A 11 -16.00 -5.12 4.75
N ASN A 12 -15.85 -3.82 5.04
CA ASN A 12 -16.82 -2.79 4.70
C ASN A 12 -16.82 -2.40 3.21
N GLY A 13 -15.97 -3.02 2.38
CA GLY A 13 -15.83 -2.75 0.95
C GLY A 13 -14.92 -1.57 0.61
N ASN A 14 -14.35 -0.87 1.59
CA ASN A 14 -13.41 0.21 1.32
C ASN A 14 -12.05 -0.34 0.88
N LEU A 15 -11.40 0.38 -0.03
CA LEU A 15 -10.07 0.02 -0.50
C LEU A 15 -9.07 0.09 0.66
N GLU A 16 -8.40 -1.03 0.93
CA GLU A 16 -7.38 -1.17 1.98
C GLU A 16 -5.98 -0.94 1.40
N SER A 17 -5.66 -1.59 0.28
CA SER A 17 -4.35 -1.44 -0.34
C SER A 17 -4.32 -1.73 -1.83
N ILE A 18 -3.34 -1.13 -2.49
CA ILE A 18 -2.96 -1.37 -3.88
C ILE A 18 -1.50 -1.82 -3.87
N ILE A 19 -1.20 -3.05 -4.27
CA ILE A 19 0.13 -3.64 -4.15
C ILE A 19 0.61 -4.16 -5.50
N SER A 20 1.82 -3.78 -5.89
CA SER A 20 2.48 -4.26 -7.12
C SER A 20 3.25 -5.55 -6.86
N TYR A 21 2.94 -6.61 -7.61
CA TYR A 21 3.63 -7.89 -7.55
C TYR A 21 4.39 -8.18 -8.84
N LYS A 22 5.57 -8.78 -8.70
CA LYS A 22 6.35 -9.39 -9.78
C LYS A 22 6.73 -10.80 -9.38
N LYS A 23 6.27 -11.80 -10.14
CA LYS A 23 6.54 -13.22 -9.85
C LYS A 23 6.17 -13.63 -8.41
N GLY A 24 5.01 -13.21 -7.95
CA GLY A 24 4.47 -13.57 -6.63
C GLY A 24 5.09 -12.80 -5.46
N ILE A 25 6.07 -11.93 -5.73
CA ILE A 25 6.79 -11.15 -4.72
C ILE A 25 6.39 -9.69 -4.89
N ILE A 26 6.16 -8.96 -3.79
CA ILE A 26 5.88 -7.52 -3.83
C ILE A 26 7.10 -6.83 -4.43
N ASN A 27 6.90 -6.10 -5.52
CA ASN A 27 7.97 -5.40 -6.20
C ASN A 27 7.41 -4.21 -6.97
N GLY A 28 7.63 -3.01 -6.46
CA GLY A 28 7.06 -1.76 -6.93
C GLY A 28 6.35 -1.02 -5.82
N LEU A 29 5.38 -0.20 -6.18
CA LEU A 29 4.63 0.62 -5.23
C LEU A 29 3.59 -0.22 -4.49
N ALA A 30 3.53 -0.02 -3.17
CA ALA A 30 2.41 -0.40 -2.32
C ALA A 30 1.78 0.88 -1.75
N THR A 31 0.47 1.03 -1.90
CA THR A 31 -0.31 2.12 -1.31
C THR A 31 -1.27 1.51 -0.30
N TYR A 32 -1.31 2.06 0.90
CA TYR A 32 -2.20 1.64 1.97
C TYR A 32 -3.14 2.77 2.35
N PHE A 33 -4.35 2.41 2.73
CA PHE A 33 -5.38 3.33 3.19
C PHE A 33 -5.85 2.92 4.58
N TYR A 34 -6.46 3.84 5.31
CA TYR A 34 -7.26 3.52 6.48
C TYR A 34 -8.68 3.12 6.04
N ASP A 35 -9.42 2.45 6.92
CA ASP A 35 -10.82 2.07 6.72
C ASP A 35 -11.74 3.27 6.43
N ASN A 36 -11.37 4.46 6.91
CA ASN A 36 -12.03 5.74 6.60
C ASN A 36 -11.69 6.30 5.20
N ARG A 37 -10.98 5.52 4.37
CA ARG A 37 -10.54 5.80 2.99
C ARG A 37 -9.43 6.86 2.86
N LYS A 38 -8.87 7.35 3.97
CA LYS A 38 -7.72 8.26 3.91
C LYS A 38 -6.45 7.49 3.58
N LEU A 39 -5.54 8.16 2.87
CA LEU A 39 -4.21 7.62 2.59
C LEU A 39 -3.47 7.37 3.91
N LYS A 40 -2.92 6.17 4.07
CA LYS A 40 -2.11 5.78 5.21
C LYS A 40 -0.62 5.87 4.88
N SER A 41 -0.20 5.23 3.79
CA SER A 41 1.20 5.29 3.38
C SER A 41 1.39 4.91 1.90
N LYS A 42 2.51 5.35 1.35
CA LYS A 42 3.06 4.89 0.08
C LYS A 42 4.47 4.38 0.32
N ILE A 43 4.71 3.12 -0.02
CA ILE A 43 5.97 2.43 0.25
C ILE A 43 6.47 1.80 -1.04
N LEU A 44 7.73 2.01 -1.36
CA LEU A 44 8.40 1.35 -2.47
C LEU A 44 9.05 0.06 -1.97
N PHE A 45 8.71 -1.06 -2.62
CA PHE A 45 9.28 -2.37 -2.36
C PHE A 45 10.16 -2.85 -3.52
N LYS A 46 11.22 -3.59 -3.21
CA LYS A 46 12.04 -4.30 -4.19
C LYS A 46 12.27 -5.72 -3.73
N ASN A 47 11.83 -6.68 -4.53
CA ASN A 47 11.93 -8.12 -4.22
C ASN A 47 11.43 -8.49 -2.80
N GLY A 48 10.32 -7.88 -2.37
CA GLY A 48 9.68 -8.15 -1.09
C GLY A 48 10.23 -7.36 0.10
N ILE A 49 11.26 -6.54 -0.12
CA ILE A 49 11.90 -5.71 0.91
C ILE A 49 11.41 -4.26 0.77
N GLU A 50 11.05 -3.63 1.89
CA GLU A 50 10.78 -2.19 1.94
C GLU A 50 12.06 -1.39 1.66
N GLU A 51 12.08 -0.63 0.57
CA GLU A 51 13.23 0.20 0.20
C GLU A 51 13.07 1.63 0.74
N LYS A 52 11.85 2.18 0.63
CA LYS A 52 11.61 3.59 0.94
C LYS A 52 10.14 3.85 1.28
N ILE A 53 9.92 4.55 2.39
CA ILE A 53 8.65 5.21 2.69
C ILE A 53 8.64 6.54 1.92
N LEU A 54 7.69 6.70 1.01
CA LEU A 54 7.52 7.92 0.21
C LEU A 54 6.66 8.94 0.95
N GLU A 55 5.57 8.46 1.53
CA GLU A 55 4.60 9.25 2.28
C GLU A 55 4.02 8.39 3.40
N SER A 56 3.76 9.00 4.55
CA SER A 56 3.05 8.38 5.68
C SER A 56 2.15 9.42 6.33
N TYR A 57 0.97 8.99 6.76
CA TYR A 57 -0.05 9.84 7.36
C TYR A 57 -0.72 9.12 8.54
N ASP A 58 -1.14 9.89 9.54
CA ASP A 58 -2.03 9.38 10.58
C ASP A 58 -3.47 9.20 10.07
N LYS A 59 -4.35 8.65 10.91
CA LYS A 59 -5.77 8.42 10.59
C LYS A 59 -6.54 9.71 10.32
N ASP A 60 -6.03 10.85 10.76
CA ASP A 60 -6.65 12.16 10.61
C ASP A 60 -6.19 12.83 9.30
N GLY A 61 -5.13 12.32 8.67
CA GLY A 61 -4.57 12.79 7.41
C GLY A 61 -3.37 13.71 7.61
N ASN A 62 -2.85 13.82 8.84
CA ASN A 62 -1.65 14.62 9.09
C ASN A 62 -0.44 13.81 8.64
N LYS A 63 0.46 14.48 7.90
CA LYS A 63 1.69 13.86 7.41
C LYS A 63 2.60 13.53 8.58
N ILE A 64 3.03 12.28 8.65
CA ILE A 64 4.07 11.83 9.58
C ILE A 64 5.39 11.96 8.82
N ASN A 65 6.24 12.88 9.29
CA ASN A 65 7.60 13.07 8.76
C ASN A 65 8.60 12.22 9.53
#